data_AF-A0A0D2T301-F1
#
_entry.id   AF-A0A0D2T301-F1
#
_cell.length_a   1.000
_cell.length_b   1.000
_cell.length_c   1.000
_cell.angle_alpha   90.00
_cell.angle_beta   90.00
_cell.angle_gamma   90.00
#
_symmetry.space_group_name_H-M   'P 1'
#
loop_
_entity.id
_entity.type
_entity.pdbx_description
1 polymer ?
#
loop_
_entity_poly.entity_id
_entity_poly.type
_entity_poly.pdbx_seq_one_letter_code
_entity_poly.pdbx_strand_id
1 'polypeptide(L)'
;MAPQVTVDSINPKVIECQYAVRGEIVILAQKLQQEIQAKPEAYPFQEILYCNIGNPQSLGQKSITFFREVLALCDHPAILAKSETQALFSADSIERARKILDQIPGKATGAYSHSQ
;
A
#
# COMPACT_ATOMS: atom_id res chain seq x y z
N MET A 1 35.40 9.55 18.18
CA MET A 1 34.72 9.36 16.89
C MET A 1 33.89 8.10 16.98
N ALA A 2 32.62 8.13 16.56
CA ALA A 2 31.83 6.90 16.51
C ALA A 2 32.42 5.95 15.45
N PRO A 3 32.43 4.63 15.69
CA PRO A 3 32.91 3.66 14.70
C PRO A 3 32.07 3.76 13.42
N GLN A 4 32.73 3.61 12.26
CA GLN A 4 32.06 3.63 10.97
C GLN A 4 31.15 2.40 10.83
N VAL A 5 29.93 2.62 10.32
CA VAL A 5 28.99 1.53 10.02
C VAL A 5 29.41 0.86 8.70
N THR A 6 29.65 -0.45 8.75
CA THR A 6 29.98 -1.33 7.60
C THR A 6 29.10 -2.59 7.63
N VAL A 7 29.15 -3.41 6.58
CA VAL A 7 28.44 -4.71 6.56
C VAL A 7 28.93 -5.60 7.70
N ASP A 8 30.22 -5.58 8.01
CA ASP A 8 30.80 -6.38 9.10
C ASP A 8 30.44 -5.85 10.50
N SER A 9 29.97 -4.59 10.59
CA SER A 9 29.66 -3.94 11.87
C SER A 9 28.17 -4.01 12.25
N ILE A 10 27.31 -4.57 11.40
CA ILE A 10 25.86 -4.72 11.68
C ILE A 10 25.55 -6.09 12.27
N ASN A 11 24.32 -6.25 12.79
CA ASN A 11 23.87 -7.49 13.39
C ASN A 11 23.98 -8.67 12.38
N PRO A 12 24.71 -9.75 12.69
CA PRO A 12 24.87 -10.91 11.81
C PRO A 12 23.52 -11.51 11.36
N LYS A 13 22.49 -11.43 12.20
CA LYS A 13 21.14 -11.90 11.84
C LYS A 13 20.52 -11.15 10.66
N VAL A 14 20.90 -9.89 10.45
CA VAL A 14 20.46 -9.10 9.28
C VAL A 14 21.20 -9.55 8.03
N ILE A 15 22.49 -9.87 8.16
CA ILE A 15 23.33 -10.37 7.06
C ILE A 15 22.83 -11.75 6.59
N GLU A 16 22.48 -12.62 7.53
CA GLU A 16 21.96 -13.96 7.26
C GLU A 16 20.50 -13.96 6.77
N CYS A 17 19.73 -12.90 7.05
CA CYS A 17 18.32 -12.81 6.67
C CYS A 17 18.16 -12.71 5.16
N GLN A 18 17.31 -13.57 4.58
CA GLN A 18 16.99 -13.58 3.16
C GLN A 18 15.50 -13.42 2.93
N TYR A 19 15.12 -12.54 2.00
CA TYR A 19 13.73 -12.33 1.60
C TYR A 19 13.58 -12.34 0.08
N ALA A 20 13.56 -13.54 -0.49
CA ALA A 20 13.63 -13.76 -1.94
C ALA A 20 12.50 -13.09 -2.74
N VAL A 21 11.30 -12.95 -2.16
CA VAL A 21 10.13 -12.30 -2.81
C VAL A 21 10.44 -10.88 -3.27
N ARG A 22 11.35 -10.19 -2.57
CA ARG A 22 11.87 -8.86 -2.93
C ARG A 22 13.40 -8.85 -2.97
N GLY A 23 13.99 -9.96 -3.39
CA GLY A 23 15.44 -10.14 -3.45
C GLY A 23 16.05 -9.76 -4.79
N GLU A 24 17.20 -10.38 -5.10
CA GLU A 24 18.06 -10.06 -6.25
C GLU A 24 17.33 -9.97 -7.59
N ILE A 25 16.43 -10.92 -7.87
CA ILE A 25 15.70 -10.95 -9.15
C ILE A 25 14.83 -9.69 -9.34
N VAL A 26 14.27 -9.13 -8.26
CA VAL A 26 13.46 -7.92 -8.31
C VAL A 26 14.33 -6.68 -8.50
N ILE A 27 15.52 -6.65 -7.87
CA ILE A 27 16.51 -5.58 -8.06
C ILE A 27 16.96 -5.55 -9.52
N LEU A 28 17.28 -6.71 -10.10
CA LEU A 28 17.62 -6.83 -11.51
C LEU A 28 16.45 -6.40 -12.41
N ALA A 29 15.24 -6.84 -12.12
CA ALA A 29 14.04 -6.46 -12.88
C ALA A 29 13.80 -4.95 -12.88
N GLN A 30 14.02 -4.26 -11.75
CA GLN A 30 13.93 -2.80 -11.65
C GLN A 30 15.00 -2.09 -12.48
N LYS A 31 16.24 -2.60 -12.47
CA LYS A 31 17.31 -2.09 -13.33
C LYS A 31 16.95 -2.24 -14.81
N LEU A 32 16.48 -3.43 -15.21
CA LEU A 32 16.02 -3.68 -16.58
C LEU A 32 14.87 -2.75 -16.96
N GLN A 33 13.92 -2.49 -16.07
CA GLN A 33 12.82 -1.57 -16.32
C GLN A 33 13.31 -0.14 -16.65
N GLN A 34 14.34 0.34 -15.95
CA GLN A 34 14.98 1.63 -16.27
C GLN A 34 15.73 1.59 -17.61
N GLU A 35 16.44 0.50 -17.88
CA GLU A 35 17.19 0.32 -19.12
C GLU A 35 16.27 0.23 -20.35
N ILE A 36 15.14 -0.46 -20.25
CA ILE A 36 14.10 -0.53 -21.30
C ILE A 36 13.50 0.86 -21.54
N GLN A 37 13.24 1.63 -20.49
CA GLN A 37 12.73 2.99 -20.64
C GLN A 37 13.74 3.91 -21.35
N ALA A 38 15.03 3.75 -21.06
CA ALA A 38 16.10 4.55 -21.63
C ALA A 38 16.49 4.12 -23.06
N LYS A 39 16.43 2.81 -23.36
CA LYS A 39 16.83 2.19 -24.62
C LYS A 39 15.87 1.04 -25.00
N PRO A 40 14.65 1.34 -25.47
CA PRO A 40 13.64 0.33 -25.75
C PRO A 40 14.11 -0.73 -26.76
N GLU A 41 14.88 -0.33 -27.77
CA GLU A 41 15.44 -1.19 -28.81
C GLU A 41 16.56 -2.13 -28.34
N ALA A 42 17.10 -1.95 -27.13
CA ALA A 42 18.16 -2.81 -26.59
C ALA A 42 17.63 -4.15 -26.03
N TYR A 43 16.31 -4.28 -25.84
CA TYR A 43 15.67 -5.46 -25.26
C TYR A 43 14.59 -6.03 -26.18
N PRO A 44 14.39 -7.36 -26.20
CA PRO A 44 13.36 -8.01 -27.02
C PRO A 44 11.93 -7.88 -26.46
N PHE A 45 11.71 -7.05 -25.43
CA PHE A 45 10.43 -6.83 -24.76
C PHE A 45 10.31 -5.37 -24.31
N GLN A 46 9.09 -4.88 -24.13
CA GLN A 46 8.81 -3.46 -23.88
C GLN A 46 8.48 -3.16 -22.41
N GLU A 47 8.21 -4.18 -21.60
CA GLU A 47 7.85 -4.02 -20.20
C GLU A 47 8.30 -5.22 -19.36
N ILE A 48 8.36 -5.00 -18.04
CA ILE A 48 8.59 -6.03 -17.05
C ILE A 48 7.25 -6.38 -16.40
N LEU A 49 6.80 -7.63 -16.57
CA LEU A 49 5.62 -8.15 -15.88
C LEU A 49 6.03 -8.81 -14.56
N TYR A 50 5.64 -8.20 -13.44
CA TYR A 50 5.95 -8.70 -12.11
C TYR A 50 5.03 -9.86 -11.69
N CYS A 51 5.45 -11.08 -11.99
CA CYS A 51 4.79 -12.33 -11.54
C CYS A 51 5.41 -12.92 -10.26
N ASN A 52 6.18 -12.13 -9.50
CA ASN A 52 6.98 -12.58 -8.36
C ASN A 52 6.27 -12.43 -7.00
N ILE A 53 5.23 -11.60 -6.90
CA ILE A 53 4.49 -11.34 -5.66
C ILE A 53 2.99 -11.32 -5.92
N GLY A 54 2.21 -11.85 -4.98
CA GLY A 54 0.75 -11.77 -5.00
C GLY A 54 0.28 -10.34 -4.78
N ASN A 55 0.27 -9.53 -5.85
CA ASN A 55 -0.20 -8.16 -5.83
C ASN A 55 -1.24 -7.92 -6.95
N PRO A 56 -2.48 -8.42 -6.77
CA PRO A 56 -3.47 -8.46 -7.85
C PRO A 56 -3.87 -7.09 -8.39
N GLN A 57 -3.90 -6.05 -7.55
CA GLN A 57 -4.28 -4.70 -7.99
C GLN A 57 -3.23 -4.10 -8.93
N SER A 58 -1.94 -4.43 -8.76
CA SER A 58 -0.90 -4.05 -9.73
C SER A 58 -1.05 -4.76 -11.08
N LEU A 59 -1.83 -5.84 -11.15
CA LEU A 59 -2.15 -6.55 -12.40
C LEU A 59 -3.59 -6.26 -12.88
N GLY A 60 -4.21 -5.19 -12.39
CA GLY A 60 -5.49 -4.70 -12.90
C GLY A 60 -6.73 -5.19 -12.16
N GLN A 61 -6.59 -5.93 -11.05
CA GLN A 61 -7.75 -6.21 -10.20
C GLN A 61 -8.33 -4.90 -9.65
N LYS A 62 -9.61 -4.62 -9.95
CA LYS A 62 -10.30 -3.44 -9.41
C LYS A 62 -10.51 -3.57 -7.90
N SER A 63 -10.42 -2.46 -7.18
CA SER A 63 -10.78 -2.39 -5.77
C SER A 63 -12.28 -2.65 -5.56
N ILE A 64 -12.63 -3.26 -4.43
CA ILE A 64 -14.04 -3.43 -4.04
C ILE A 64 -14.60 -2.09 -3.58
N THR A 65 -15.65 -1.60 -4.24
CA THR A 65 -16.23 -0.27 -4.05
C THR A 65 -16.66 -0.03 -2.61
N PHE A 66 -17.44 -0.94 -2.02
CA PHE A 66 -17.95 -0.80 -0.65
C PHE A 66 -16.83 -0.54 0.37
N PHE A 67 -15.71 -1.27 0.29
CA PHE A 67 -14.59 -1.04 1.21
C PHE A 67 -13.95 0.33 1.00
N ARG A 68 -13.86 0.81 -0.24
CA ARG A 68 -13.27 2.11 -0.55
C ARG A 68 -14.15 3.26 -0.09
N GLU A 69 -15.46 3.13 -0.25
CA GLU A 69 -16.46 4.08 0.24
C GLU A 69 -16.40 4.21 1.77
N VAL A 70 -16.46 3.10 2.50
CA VAL A 70 -16.40 3.09 3.97
C VAL A 70 -15.11 3.74 4.48
N LEU A 71 -13.96 3.37 3.89
CA LEU A 71 -12.66 3.94 4.28
C LEU A 71 -12.61 5.45 4.02
N ALA A 72 -13.05 5.91 2.86
CA ALA A 72 -13.10 7.34 2.54
C ALA A 72 -13.97 8.14 3.52
N LEU A 73 -15.12 7.59 3.91
CA LEU A 73 -16.01 8.22 4.89
C LEU A 73 -15.44 8.22 6.32
N CYS A 74 -14.64 7.22 6.69
CA CYS A 74 -13.95 7.19 7.98
C CYS A 74 -12.73 8.13 8.01
N ASP A 75 -12.00 8.24 6.90
CA ASP A 75 -10.83 9.12 6.77
C ASP A 75 -11.23 10.60 6.68
N HIS A 76 -12.38 10.90 6.07
CA HIS A 76 -12.94 12.25 6.00
C HIS A 76 -14.39 12.32 6.50
N PRO A 77 -14.61 12.21 7.83
CA PRO A 77 -15.96 12.08 8.40
C PRO A 77 -16.84 13.32 8.23
N ALA A 78 -16.25 14.48 7.94
CA ALA A 78 -17.01 15.70 7.66
C ALA A 78 -17.91 15.56 6.41
N ILE A 79 -17.58 14.65 5.48
CA ILE A 79 -18.42 14.36 4.31
C ILE A 79 -19.76 13.76 4.77
N LEU A 80 -19.83 13.00 5.87
CA LEU A 80 -21.08 12.38 6.33
C LEU A 80 -22.21 13.38 6.63
N ALA A 81 -21.88 14.64 6.85
CA ALA A 81 -22.83 15.73 7.11
C ALA A 81 -23.24 16.52 5.86
N LYS A 82 -22.64 16.23 4.69
CA LYS A 82 -22.98 16.89 3.42
C LYS A 82 -24.25 16.29 2.83
N SER A 83 -25.09 17.14 2.25
CA SER A 83 -26.32 16.74 1.56
C SER A 83 -26.06 15.79 0.39
N GLU A 84 -24.92 15.96 -0.27
CA GLU A 84 -24.50 15.27 -1.48
C GLU A 84 -24.04 13.84 -1.21
N THR A 85 -23.75 13.50 0.05
CA THR A 85 -23.17 12.20 0.42
C THR A 85 -24.06 11.03 0.04
N GLN A 86 -25.38 11.19 0.15
CA GLN A 86 -26.33 10.15 -0.25
C GLN A 86 -26.37 9.91 -1.76
N ALA A 87 -25.93 10.88 -2.57
CA ALA A 87 -25.83 10.74 -4.02
C ALA A 87 -24.48 10.16 -4.47
N LEU A 88 -23.44 10.26 -3.64
CA LEU A 88 -22.07 9.87 -3.98
C LEU A 88 -21.65 8.51 -3.40
N PHE A 89 -22.28 8.07 -2.31
CA PHE A 89 -21.92 6.86 -1.58
C PHE A 89 -23.13 5.96 -1.41
N SER A 90 -22.91 4.64 -1.43
CA SER A 90 -23.97 3.68 -1.14
C SER A 90 -24.56 3.87 0.28
N ALA A 91 -25.86 3.62 0.45
CA ALA A 91 -26.52 3.80 1.74
C ALA A 91 -25.91 2.93 2.86
N ASP A 92 -25.52 1.69 2.52
CA ASP A 92 -24.91 0.72 3.44
C ASP A 92 -23.45 1.08 3.79
N SER A 93 -22.68 1.71 2.90
CA SER A 93 -21.34 2.20 3.22
C SER A 93 -21.39 3.38 4.18
N ILE A 94 -22.36 4.29 3.99
CA ILE A 94 -22.63 5.40 4.91
C ILE A 94 -23.01 4.86 6.30
N GLU A 95 -23.94 3.91 6.36
CA GLU A 95 -24.35 3.27 7.62
C GLU A 95 -23.16 2.59 8.31
N ARG A 96 -22.37 1.82 7.55
CA ARG A 96 -21.18 1.13 8.07
C ARG A 96 -20.15 2.11 8.61
N ALA A 97 -19.88 3.21 7.90
CA ALA A 97 -18.92 4.22 8.34
C ALA A 97 -19.36 4.88 9.66
N ARG A 98 -20.64 5.24 9.80
CA ARG A 98 -21.18 5.78 11.06
C ARG A 98 -21.00 4.79 12.21
N LYS A 99 -21.34 3.52 12.00
CA LYS A 99 -21.18 2.47 13.02
C LYS A 99 -19.73 2.28 13.46
N ILE A 100 -18.77 2.35 12.53
CA ILE A 100 -17.34 2.27 12.86
C ILE A 100 -16.93 3.49 13.70
N LEU A 101 -17.27 4.70 13.24
CA LEU A 101 -16.91 5.94 13.93
C LEU A 101 -17.47 6.00 15.35
N ASP A 102 -18.69 5.52 15.56
CA ASP A 102 -19.34 5.47 16.89
C ASP A 102 -18.65 4.50 17.87
N GLN A 103 -17.83 3.57 17.37
CA GLN A 103 -17.04 2.65 18.22
C GLN A 103 -15.65 3.22 18.56
N ILE A 104 -15.22 4.31 17.92
CA ILE A 104 -13.92 4.94 18.16
C ILE A 104 -14.09 6.03 19.22
N PRO A 105 -13.33 6.00 20.33
CA PRO A 105 -13.39 7.05 21.35
C PRO A 105 -13.21 8.45 20.74
N GLY A 106 -14.16 9.35 21.03
CA GLY A 106 -14.16 10.71 20.49
C GLY A 106 -14.29 10.80 18.96
N LYS A 107 -14.65 9.70 18.27
CA LYS A 107 -14.65 9.57 16.80
C LYS A 107 -13.31 9.98 16.16
N ALA A 108 -12.22 9.83 16.91
CA ALA A 108 -10.90 10.29 16.51
C ALA A 108 -10.15 9.21 15.71
N THR A 109 -10.37 9.15 14.40
CA THR A 109 -9.77 8.14 13.51
C THR A 109 -8.26 8.26 13.32
N GLY A 110 -7.66 9.39 13.74
CA GLY A 110 -6.20 9.60 13.70
C GLY A 110 -5.48 9.40 15.03
N ALA A 111 -6.19 9.12 16.12
CA ALA A 111 -5.58 8.87 17.42
C ALA A 111 -5.03 7.44 17.52
N TYR A 112 -4.07 7.22 18.41
CA TYR A 112 -3.65 5.86 18.74
C TYR A 112 -4.84 5.06 19.30
N SER A 113 -5.00 3.83 18.80
CA SER A 113 -5.92 2.86 19.38
C SER A 113 -5.29 2.17 20.60
N HIS A 114 -6.06 1.31 21.25
CA HIS A 114 -5.50 0.35 22.20
C HIS A 114 -4.44 -0.53 21.50
N SER A 115 -3.35 -0.85 22.20
CA SER A 115 -2.24 -1.67 21.69
C SER A 115 -2.47 -3.18 21.85
N GLN A 116 -3.73 -3.62 21.88
CA GLN A 116 -4.11 -5.02 22.16
C GLN A 116 -3.85 -5.92 20.95
#